data_AF-A0A9N9BLM6-F1
#
_entry.id   AF-A0A9N9BLM6-F1
#
_cell.length_a   1.000
_cell.length_b   1.000
_cell.length_c   1.000
_cell.angle_alpha   90.00
_cell.angle_beta   90.00
_cell.angle_gamma   90.00
#
_symmetry.space_group_name_H-M   'P 1'
#
loop_
_entity.id
_entity.type
_entity.pdbx_description
1 polymer ?
#
loop_
_entity_poly.entity_id
_entity_poly.type
_entity_poly.pdbx_seq_one_letter_code
_entity_poly.pdbx_strand_id
1 'polypeptide(L)'
;MKESFNENVNHVLRDFVEKYDEELEYPNIDKLIVKQASISLQNVMFTVSKQSQKLFIGVDEYDTSDNNCVFKYEFHILNDAEHNDVDIVEQFFNTNFFAIIKRGYCGPIDKLYVTGVAPAFYVRLSSLLILDDISKRLQFYGICSLQKK
;
A
#
# COMPACT_ATOMS: atom_id res chain seq x y z
N MET A 1 10.53 -7.04 -10.57
CA MET A 1 9.75 -6.16 -9.67
C MET A 1 8.43 -5.70 -10.29
N LYS A 2 8.44 -4.89 -11.36
CA LYS A 2 7.22 -4.27 -11.91
C LYS A 2 6.12 -5.27 -12.31
N GLU A 3 6.48 -6.39 -12.93
CA GLU A 3 5.52 -7.43 -13.32
C GLU A 3 4.87 -8.08 -12.10
N SER A 4 5.68 -8.57 -11.15
CA SER A 4 5.19 -9.12 -9.88
C SER A 4 4.33 -8.12 -9.09
N PHE A 5 4.70 -6.83 -9.06
CA PHE A 5 3.84 -5.78 -8.49
C PHE A 5 2.48 -5.73 -9.19
N ASN A 6 2.47 -5.70 -10.52
CA ASN A 6 1.22 -5.63 -11.28
C ASN A 6 0.35 -6.87 -11.06
N GLU A 7 0.94 -8.06 -11.10
CA GLU A 7 0.24 -9.33 -10.89
C GLU A 7 -0.37 -9.40 -9.50
N ASN A 8 0.43 -9.15 -8.45
CA ASN A 8 -0.01 -9.24 -7.06
C ASN A 8 -1.13 -8.24 -6.75
N VAL A 9 -0.94 -6.96 -7.11
CA VAL A 9 -1.95 -5.93 -6.84
C VAL A 9 -3.23 -6.21 -7.65
N ASN A 10 -3.12 -6.57 -8.93
CA ASN A 10 -4.30 -6.89 -9.73
C ASN A 10 -5.04 -8.11 -9.21
N HIS A 11 -4.34 -9.11 -8.69
CA HIS A 11 -4.96 -10.28 -8.08
C HIS A 11 -5.79 -9.88 -6.85
N VAL A 12 -5.20 -9.13 -5.92
CA VAL A 12 -5.91 -8.63 -4.73
C VAL A 12 -7.12 -7.76 -5.10
N LEU A 13 -6.97 -6.89 -6.11
CA LEU A 13 -8.07 -6.04 -6.56
C LEU A 13 -9.18 -6.85 -7.23
N ARG A 14 -8.85 -7.89 -7.99
CA ARG A 14 -9.85 -8.79 -8.58
C ARG A 14 -10.66 -9.47 -7.49
N ASP A 15 -9.99 -10.08 -6.51
CA ASP A 15 -10.64 -10.75 -5.38
C ASP A 15 -11.54 -9.78 -4.59
N PHE A 16 -11.09 -8.53 -4.40
CA PHE A 16 -11.89 -7.49 -3.77
C PHE A 16 -13.17 -7.18 -4.57
N VAL A 17 -13.06 -6.98 -5.89
CA VAL A 17 -14.20 -6.63 -6.74
C VAL A 17 -15.19 -7.78 -6.81
N GLU A 18 -14.72 -9.02 -6.95
CA GLU A 18 -15.56 -10.21 -6.95
C GLU A 18 -16.28 -10.40 -5.60
N LYS A 19 -15.60 -10.10 -4.49
CA LYS A 19 -16.19 -10.20 -3.15
C LYS A 19 -17.30 -9.18 -2.90
N TYR A 20 -17.14 -7.96 -3.40
CA TYR A 20 -18.08 -6.84 -3.18
C TYR A 20 -18.84 -6.47 -4.46
N ASP A 21 -19.10 -7.45 -5.33
CA ASP A 21 -19.66 -7.23 -6.66
C ASP A 21 -21.04 -6.55 -6.58
N GLU A 22 -21.87 -6.95 -5.62
CA GLU A 22 -23.19 -6.35 -5.38
C GLU A 22 -23.09 -4.89 -4.91
N GLU A 23 -22.23 -4.61 -3.92
CA GLU A 23 -22.03 -3.26 -3.38
C GLU A 23 -21.40 -2.29 -4.38
N LEU A 24 -20.70 -2.82 -5.39
CA LEU A 24 -20.11 -2.07 -6.49
C LEU A 24 -21.01 -1.97 -7.73
N GLU A 25 -22.25 -2.50 -7.66
CA GLU A 25 -23.24 -2.58 -8.74
C GLU A 25 -22.76 -3.37 -9.97
N TYR A 26 -22.17 -4.54 -9.74
CA TYR A 26 -21.77 -5.50 -10.77
C TYR A 26 -20.80 -4.90 -11.82
N PRO A 27 -19.66 -4.32 -11.41
CA PRO A 27 -18.72 -3.68 -12.33
C PRO A 27 -18.10 -4.67 -13.32
N ASN A 28 -17.81 -4.19 -14.53
CA ASN A 28 -17.07 -5.01 -15.50
C ASN A 28 -15.59 -5.14 -15.09
N ILE A 29 -15.23 -6.31 -14.55
CA ILE A 29 -13.88 -6.62 -14.04
C ILE A 29 -12.80 -6.42 -15.10
N ASP A 30 -13.02 -6.81 -16.36
CA ASP A 30 -12.01 -6.70 -17.42
C ASP A 30 -11.69 -5.26 -17.80
N LYS A 31 -12.63 -4.34 -17.62
CA LYS A 31 -12.39 -2.90 -17.77
C LYS A 31 -11.72 -2.28 -16.55
N LEU A 32 -11.97 -2.85 -15.37
CA LEU A 32 -11.48 -2.32 -14.11
C LEU A 32 -10.04 -2.76 -13.85
N ILE A 33 -9.75 -4.04 -14.04
CA ILE A 33 -8.46 -4.68 -13.75
C ILE A 33 -7.66 -4.86 -15.04
N VAL A 34 -6.74 -3.93 -15.28
CA VAL A 34 -5.90 -3.88 -16.48
C VAL A 34 -4.46 -4.30 -16.16
N LYS A 35 -3.62 -4.50 -17.19
CA LYS A 35 -2.22 -4.93 -17.02
C LYS A 35 -1.40 -4.06 -16.04
N GLN A 36 -1.67 -2.75 -15.99
CA GLN A 36 -0.98 -1.84 -15.10
C GLN A 36 -1.77 -1.65 -13.80
N ALA A 37 -1.27 -2.20 -12.69
CA ALA A 37 -1.98 -2.21 -11.42
C ALA A 37 -2.24 -0.82 -10.82
N SER A 38 -1.38 0.16 -11.10
CA SER A 38 -1.63 1.54 -10.70
C SER A 38 -2.91 2.10 -11.33
N ILE A 39 -3.20 1.75 -12.59
CA ILE A 39 -4.46 2.11 -13.26
C ILE A 39 -5.61 1.32 -12.66
N SER A 40 -5.45 0.01 -12.45
CA SER A 40 -6.48 -0.83 -11.80
C SER A 40 -6.90 -0.29 -10.43
N LEU A 41 -5.92 0.14 -9.62
CA LEU A 41 -6.16 0.71 -8.30
C LEU A 41 -6.97 2.02 -8.39
N GLN A 42 -6.63 2.89 -9.34
CA GLN A 42 -7.40 4.12 -9.60
C GLN A 42 -8.82 3.82 -10.06
N ASN A 43 -8.98 2.85 -10.96
CA ASN A 43 -10.28 2.43 -11.46
C ASN A 43 -11.17 1.92 -10.32
N VAL A 44 -10.64 1.05 -9.45
CA VAL A 44 -11.37 0.52 -8.28
C VAL A 44 -11.77 1.66 -7.33
N MET A 45 -10.85 2.57 -6.99
CA MET A 45 -11.17 3.73 -6.14
C MET A 45 -12.27 4.59 -6.75
N PHE A 46 -12.21 4.85 -8.06
CA PHE A 46 -13.23 5.62 -8.77
C PHE A 46 -14.59 4.92 -8.72
N THR A 47 -14.64 3.61 -8.95
CA THR A 47 -15.88 2.81 -8.86
C THR A 47 -16.48 2.87 -7.46
N VAL A 48 -15.68 2.64 -6.41
CA VAL A 48 -16.14 2.78 -5.02
C VAL A 48 -16.72 4.17 -4.78
N SER A 49 -15.99 5.23 -5.21
CA SER A 49 -16.45 6.60 -5.03
C SER A 49 -17.75 6.88 -5.77
N LYS A 50 -17.93 6.32 -6.98
CA LYS A 50 -19.15 6.51 -7.79
C LYS A 50 -20.37 5.89 -7.11
N GLN A 51 -20.18 4.75 -6.43
CA GLN A 51 -21.23 4.07 -5.68
C GLN A 51 -21.40 4.58 -4.24
N SER A 52 -20.80 5.75 -3.92
CA SER A 52 -20.86 6.35 -2.58
C SER A 52 -20.40 5.43 -1.44
N GLN A 53 -19.59 4.42 -1.77
CA GLN A 53 -19.00 3.51 -0.79
C GLN A 53 -17.71 4.11 -0.21
N LYS A 54 -17.24 3.53 0.89
CA LYS A 54 -15.99 3.91 1.55
C LYS A 54 -15.00 2.75 1.59
N LEU A 55 -13.72 3.05 1.38
CA LEU A 55 -12.63 2.10 1.45
C LEU A 55 -11.90 2.19 2.79
N PHE A 56 -11.58 1.01 3.32
CA PHE A 56 -10.64 0.82 4.41
C PHE A 56 -9.39 0.14 3.84
N ILE A 57 -8.24 0.78 3.95
CA ILE A 57 -6.99 0.24 3.42
C ILE A 57 -6.04 -0.01 4.58
N GLY A 58 -5.55 -1.25 4.68
CA GLY A 58 -4.41 -1.62 5.51
C GLY A 58 -3.18 -1.82 4.63
N VAL A 59 -2.10 -1.13 4.93
CA VAL A 59 -0.78 -1.37 4.34
C VAL A 59 0.10 -1.93 5.43
N ASP A 60 0.47 -3.20 5.31
CA ASP A 60 1.36 -3.85 6.25
C ASP A 60 2.78 -3.88 5.68
N GLU A 61 3.66 -3.06 6.24
CA GLU A 61 5.10 -3.11 6.03
C GLU A 61 5.71 -4.02 7.08
N TYR A 62 5.72 -5.32 6.80
CA TYR A 62 6.39 -6.27 7.66
C TYR A 62 7.91 -6.15 7.53
N ASP A 63 8.48 -5.29 8.36
CA ASP A 63 9.91 -5.29 8.62
C ASP A 63 10.21 -6.39 9.65
N THR A 64 10.22 -7.66 9.22
CA THR A 64 10.97 -8.65 10.00
C THR A 64 12.42 -8.24 9.94
N SER A 65 13.03 -7.97 11.09
CA SER A 65 14.46 -7.73 11.25
C SER A 65 15.36 -8.77 10.54
N ASP A 66 14.81 -9.92 10.16
CA ASP A 66 15.49 -11.01 9.47
C ASP A 66 15.34 -10.99 7.93
N ASN A 67 14.29 -10.37 7.36
CA ASN A 67 14.15 -10.13 5.90
C ASN A 67 14.57 -8.73 5.48
N ASN A 68 15.03 -7.93 6.43
CA ASN A 68 15.67 -6.66 6.17
C ASN A 68 17.03 -6.84 5.45
N CYS A 69 17.34 -8.01 4.88
CA CYS A 69 18.53 -8.26 4.07
C CYS A 69 18.52 -7.53 2.71
N VAL A 70 17.40 -6.91 2.31
CA VAL A 70 17.35 -5.99 1.16
C VAL A 70 17.75 -4.55 1.54
N PHE A 71 17.58 -4.15 2.82
CA PHE A 71 17.84 -2.78 3.27
C PHE A 71 18.77 -2.66 4.50
N LYS A 72 19.27 -3.77 5.06
CA LYS A 72 20.40 -3.87 6.00
C LYS A 72 21.70 -3.70 5.23
N TYR A 73 21.87 -2.53 4.66
CA TYR A 73 23.17 -1.91 4.78
C TYR A 73 22.91 -0.63 5.53
N GLU A 74 23.65 -0.45 6.63
CA GLU A 74 23.85 0.87 7.19
C GLU A 74 24.03 1.84 6.01
N PHE A 75 23.23 2.91 5.94
CA PHE A 75 23.30 3.94 4.89
C PHE A 75 24.71 4.53 4.68
N HIS A 76 25.69 4.13 5.51
CA HIS A 76 27.09 4.46 5.43
C HIS A 76 27.96 3.46 4.63
N ILE A 77 27.42 2.33 4.15
CA ILE A 77 28.19 1.26 3.48
C ILE A 77 27.46 0.71 2.22
N LEU A 78 26.69 1.53 1.52
CA LEU A 78 26.22 1.18 0.18
C LEU A 78 27.10 1.85 -0.86
N ASN A 79 27.46 1.09 -1.89
CA ASN A 79 28.16 1.63 -3.05
C ASN A 79 27.16 2.46 -3.86
N ASP A 80 27.60 3.48 -4.62
CA ASP A 80 26.70 4.35 -5.41
C ASP A 80 25.70 3.58 -6.30
N ALA A 81 26.06 2.38 -6.77
CA ALA A 81 25.18 1.52 -7.58
C ALA A 81 24.01 0.92 -6.78
N GLU A 82 24.26 0.46 -5.55
CA GLU A 82 23.23 -0.16 -4.71
C GLU A 82 22.29 0.90 -4.12
N HIS A 83 22.81 2.11 -3.89
CA HIS A 83 22.00 3.24 -3.47
C HIS A 83 21.00 3.65 -4.57
N ASN A 84 21.43 3.64 -5.84
CA ASN A 84 20.54 3.89 -6.97
C ASN A 84 19.42 2.85 -7.10
N ASP A 85 19.68 1.57 -6.81
CA ASP A 85 18.65 0.52 -6.89
C ASP A 85 17.56 0.71 -5.82
N VAL A 86 17.95 1.10 -4.60
CA VAL A 86 17.00 1.44 -3.52
C VAL A 86 16.14 2.65 -3.90
N ASP A 87 16.76 3.72 -4.41
CA ASP A 87 16.05 4.92 -4.86
C ASP A 87 15.06 4.63 -5.98
N ILE A 88 15.41 3.74 -6.92
CA ILE A 88 14.53 3.30 -8.01
C ILE A 88 13.33 2.52 -7.47
N VAL A 89 13.54 1.61 -6.53
CA VAL A 89 12.46 0.85 -5.88
C VAL A 89 11.55 1.78 -5.09
N GLU A 90 12.11 2.67 -4.30
CA GLU A 90 11.37 3.68 -3.55
C GLU A 90 10.55 4.57 -4.47
N GLN A 91 11.18 5.12 -5.51
CA GLN A 91 10.50 5.98 -6.49
C GLN A 91 9.37 5.21 -7.18
N PHE A 92 9.56 3.93 -7.49
CA PHE A 92 8.55 3.09 -8.10
C PHE A 92 7.30 2.97 -7.21
N PHE A 93 7.45 2.59 -5.93
CA PHE A 93 6.31 2.46 -5.01
C PHE A 93 5.66 3.81 -4.67
N ASN A 94 6.47 4.86 -4.47
CA ASN A 94 5.97 6.21 -4.23
C ASN A 94 5.08 6.70 -5.37
N THR A 95 5.47 6.45 -6.62
CA THR A 95 4.74 6.94 -7.79
C THR A 95 3.58 6.04 -8.21
N ASN A 96 3.73 4.71 -8.11
CA ASN A 96 2.76 3.75 -8.64
C ASN A 96 1.79 3.18 -7.59
N PHE A 97 2.03 3.41 -6.30
CA PHE A 97 1.16 2.96 -5.24
C PHE A 97 0.78 4.11 -4.29
N PHE A 98 1.73 4.65 -3.53
CA PHE A 98 1.43 5.60 -2.45
C PHE A 98 0.83 6.92 -2.96
N ALA A 99 1.30 7.46 -4.09
CA ALA A 99 0.69 8.66 -4.68
C ALA A 99 -0.80 8.46 -5.03
N ILE A 100 -1.19 7.23 -5.39
CA ILE A 100 -2.58 6.89 -5.73
C ILE A 100 -3.41 6.75 -4.47
N ILE A 101 -2.90 6.03 -3.46
CA ILE A 101 -3.51 5.96 -2.13
C ILE A 101 -3.73 7.38 -1.56
N LYS A 102 -2.75 8.27 -1.67
CA LYS A 102 -2.85 9.66 -1.20
C LYS A 102 -3.95 10.44 -1.90
N ARG A 103 -4.14 10.26 -3.22
CA ARG A 103 -5.25 10.87 -3.95
C ARG A 103 -6.59 10.29 -3.51
N GLY A 104 -6.66 8.99 -3.26
CA GLY A 104 -7.86 8.31 -2.76
C GLY A 104 -8.27 8.73 -1.34
N TYR A 105 -7.32 9.16 -0.51
CA TYR A 105 -7.58 9.64 0.86
C TYR A 105 -8.41 10.92 0.89
N CYS A 106 -8.23 11.80 -0.10
CA CYS A 106 -9.10 12.96 -0.28
C CYS A 106 -10.46 12.60 -0.92
N GLY A 107 -10.79 11.32 -1.09
CA GLY A 107 -11.98 10.84 -1.78
C GLY A 107 -12.60 9.59 -1.12
N PRO A 108 -12.54 8.40 -1.77
CA PRO A 108 -13.24 7.21 -1.30
C PRO A 108 -12.64 6.53 -0.06
N ILE A 109 -11.38 6.79 0.32
CA ILE A 109 -10.76 6.13 1.46
C ILE A 109 -11.16 6.85 2.75
N ASP A 110 -11.84 6.14 3.65
CA ASP A 110 -12.25 6.68 4.95
C ASP A 110 -11.20 6.43 6.03
N LYS A 111 -10.51 5.27 5.99
CA LYS A 111 -9.39 4.99 6.90
C LYS A 111 -8.24 4.32 6.18
N LEU A 112 -7.04 4.79 6.50
CA LEU A 112 -5.78 4.22 6.06
C LEU A 112 -4.98 3.83 7.30
N TYR A 113 -4.76 2.53 7.45
CA TYR A 113 -3.91 1.96 8.48
C TYR A 113 -2.59 1.55 7.86
N VAL A 114 -1.48 1.93 8.49
CA VAL A 114 -0.16 1.46 8.11
C VAL A 114 0.46 0.77 9.32
N THR A 115 0.86 -0.48 9.15
CA THR A 115 1.50 -1.31 10.20
C THR A 115 2.94 -1.63 9.79
N GLY A 116 3.85 -1.78 10.76
CA GLY A 116 5.28 -2.01 10.51
C GLY A 116 6.21 -1.26 11.45
N VAL A 117 7.42 -1.78 11.69
CA VAL A 117 8.46 -1.11 12.49
C VAL A 117 9.10 0.00 11.64
N ALA A 118 8.46 1.16 11.58
CA ALA A 118 8.92 2.38 10.91
C ALA A 118 9.30 2.22 9.41
N PRO A 119 8.54 2.84 8.48
CA PRO A 119 8.75 2.59 7.07
C PRO A 119 10.12 3.09 6.59
N ALA A 120 10.80 2.30 5.76
CA ALA A 120 11.90 2.78 4.90
C ALA A 120 11.47 3.98 4.01
N PHE A 121 10.16 4.26 3.96
CA PHE A 121 9.51 5.33 3.21
C PHE A 121 9.04 6.52 4.08
N TYR A 122 9.44 6.59 5.36
CA TYR A 122 8.98 7.59 6.33
C TYR A 122 9.16 9.05 5.88
N VAL A 123 10.25 9.32 5.14
CA VAL A 123 10.66 10.71 4.83
C VAL A 123 9.65 11.42 3.94
N ARG A 124 8.89 10.71 3.06
CA ARG A 124 7.94 11.34 2.13
C ARG A 124 6.47 11.26 2.54
N LEU A 125 6.12 10.38 3.48
CA LEU A 125 4.77 10.29 4.05
C LEU A 125 4.53 11.33 5.16
N SER A 126 5.60 11.94 5.70
CA SER A 126 5.59 12.94 6.78
C SER A 126 4.71 14.18 6.55
N SER A 127 4.29 14.46 5.32
CA SER A 127 3.30 15.52 5.02
C SER A 127 1.84 15.11 5.28
N LEU A 128 1.58 13.85 5.67
CA LEU A 128 0.26 13.33 6.00
C LEU A 128 -0.05 13.59 7.47
N LEU A 129 -0.80 14.65 7.72
CA LEU A 129 -1.74 14.65 8.84
C LEU A 129 -2.66 13.42 8.66
N ILE A 130 -2.59 12.53 9.65
CA ILE A 130 -3.42 11.33 9.86
C ILE A 130 -2.94 10.08 9.08
N LEU A 131 -1.69 9.69 9.28
CA LEU A 131 -1.34 8.26 9.37
C LEU A 131 -1.54 7.83 10.82
N ASP A 132 -2.57 7.03 11.09
CA ASP A 132 -2.73 6.43 12.41
C ASP A 132 -1.88 5.15 12.47
N ASP A 133 -0.67 5.31 12.97
CA ASP A 133 0.23 4.19 13.27
C ASP A 133 -0.37 3.38 14.44
N ILE A 134 -1.18 2.38 14.07
CA ILE A 134 -1.87 1.53 15.03
C ILE A 134 -0.93 0.52 15.70
N SER A 135 0.29 0.34 15.20
CA SER A 135 1.29 -0.54 15.83
C SER A 135 1.69 -0.04 17.23
N LYS A 136 1.54 1.26 17.50
CA LYS A 136 1.80 1.87 18.81
C LYS A 136 0.64 1.70 19.79
N ARG A 137 -0.53 1.28 19.34
CA ARG A 137 -1.75 1.19 20.16
C ARG A 137 -1.93 -0.24 20.68
N LEU A 138 -1.91 -0.39 22.00
CA LEU A 138 -2.01 -1.69 22.68
C LEU A 138 -3.19 -2.56 22.21
N GLN A 139 -4.34 -1.95 21.89
CA GLN A 139 -5.51 -2.71 21.42
C GLN A 139 -5.34 -3.36 20.03
N PHE A 140 -4.37 -2.92 19.23
CA PHE A 140 -4.13 -3.43 17.87
C PHE A 140 -2.89 -4.33 17.77
N TYR A 141 -2.23 -4.63 18.89
CA TYR A 141 -1.02 -5.47 18.93
C TYR A 141 -1.26 -6.86 18.33
N GLY A 142 -2.43 -7.45 18.53
CA GLY A 142 -2.77 -8.77 17.96
C GLY A 142 -2.89 -8.77 16.43
N ILE A 143 -3.24 -7.64 15.82
CA ILE A 143 -3.34 -7.49 14.36
C ILE A 143 -1.97 -7.10 13.77
N CYS A 144 -1.14 -6.41 14.55
CA CYS A 144 0.23 -6.03 14.18
C CYS A 144 1.26 -7.10 14.54
N SER A 145 0.84 -8.29 14.98
CA SER A 145 1.71 -9.38 15.45
C SER A 145 2.74 -8.99 16.52
N LEU A 146 2.47 -7.93 17.30
CA LEU A 146 3.29 -7.49 18.42
C LEU A 146 2.85 -8.23 19.68
N GLN A 147 3.80 -8.87 20.38
CA GLN A 147 3.50 -9.51 21.66
C GLN A 147 3.57 -8.48 22.79
N LYS A 148 2.60 -8.51 23.71
CA LYS A 148 2.69 -7.79 24.98
C LYS A 148 3.94 -8.27 25.73
N LYS A 149 4.87 -7.35 26.03
CA LYS A 149 5.87 -7.54 27.07
C LYS A 149 5.25 -7.34 28.43
#